data_AF-A0AAX0S799-F1
#
_entry.id   AF-A0AAX0S799-F1
#
_cell.length_a   1.000
_cell.length_b   1.000
_cell.length_c   1.000
_cell.angle_alpha   90.00
_cell.angle_beta   90.00
_cell.angle_gamma   90.00
#
_symmetry.space_group_name_H-M   'P 1'
#
loop_
_entity.id
_entity.type
_entity.pdbx_description
1 polymer ?
#
loop_
_entity_poly.entity_id
_entity_poly.type
_entity_poly.pdbx_seq_one_letter_code
_entity_poly.pdbx_strand_id
1 'polypeptide(L)'
;MKFTSINKSNIDELCIAFESCLTQHDITFKYVDMTEDNGIISFIFCNDPEKARSVELEGKQFIGLDTDYIAKEILEPILPRLKEYAKK
;
A
#
# COMPACT_ATOMS: atom_id res chain seq x y z
N MET A 1 -2.45 12.19 6.72
CA MET A 1 -1.55 12.25 7.92
C MET A 1 -0.12 12.23 7.42
N LYS A 2 0.88 12.76 8.14
CA LYS A 2 2.27 12.74 7.60
C LYS A 2 3.01 11.45 7.96
N PHE A 3 3.66 10.85 6.98
CA PHE A 3 4.59 9.74 7.19
C PHE A 3 5.89 10.29 7.77
N THR A 4 6.05 10.27 9.10
CA THR A 4 7.13 11.02 9.78
C THR A 4 8.42 10.22 9.97
N SER A 5 8.34 8.89 9.99
CA SER A 5 9.47 7.99 10.19
C SER A 5 9.05 6.56 9.85
N ILE A 6 10.04 5.70 9.57
CA ILE A 6 9.80 4.27 9.31
C ILE A 6 9.68 3.56 10.65
N ASN A 7 8.45 3.47 11.15
CA ASN A 7 8.11 2.76 12.38
C ASN A 7 6.75 2.08 12.19
N LYS A 8 6.46 1.11 13.06
CA LYS A 8 5.24 0.30 12.95
C LYS A 8 3.97 1.15 12.89
N SER A 9 3.80 2.16 13.74
CA SER A 9 2.60 3.00 13.76
C SER A 9 2.39 3.75 12.44
N ASN A 10 3.46 4.36 11.90
CA ASN A 10 3.38 5.07 10.63
C ASN A 10 3.15 4.11 9.45
N ILE A 11 3.68 2.88 9.52
CA ILE A 11 3.46 1.83 8.51
C ILE A 11 2.01 1.34 8.55
N ASP A 12 1.46 1.09 9.74
CA ASP A 12 0.06 0.70 9.91
C ASP A 12 -0.87 1.79 9.34
N GLU A 13 -0.58 3.06 9.59
CA GLU A 13 -1.34 4.18 9.03
C GLU A 13 -1.20 4.32 7.51
N LEU A 14 0.00 4.08 6.97
CA LEU A 14 0.22 4.04 5.53
C LEU A 14 -0.55 2.89 4.88
N CYS A 15 -0.61 1.73 5.54
CA CYS A 15 -1.41 0.57 5.10
C CYS A 15 -2.90 0.93 5.00
N ILE A 16 -3.44 1.60 6.03
CA ILE A 16 -4.83 2.08 6.03
C ILE A 16 -5.09 3.07 4.89
N ALA A 17 -4.14 3.97 4.61
CA ALA A 17 -4.26 4.92 3.51
C ALA A 17 -4.27 4.21 2.14
N PHE A 18 -3.43 3.18 1.97
CA PHE A 18 -3.40 2.35 0.77
C PHE A 18 -4.74 1.61 0.59
N GLU A 19 -5.24 0.94 1.62
CA GLU A 19 -6.53 0.23 1.59
C GLU A 19 -7.70 1.19 1.28
N SER A 20 -7.68 2.37 1.88
CA SER A 20 -8.68 3.42 1.64
C SER A 20 -8.66 3.90 0.20
N CYS A 21 -7.46 4.12 -0.37
CA CYS A 21 -7.29 4.50 -1.76
C CYS A 21 -7.83 3.42 -2.72
N LEU A 22 -7.54 2.14 -2.47
CA LEU A 22 -8.08 1.04 -3.25
C LEU A 22 -9.61 1.00 -3.21
N THR A 23 -10.18 1.14 -2.01
CA THR A 23 -11.63 1.13 -1.80
C THR A 23 -12.33 2.28 -2.51
N GLN A 24 -11.72 3.47 -2.54
CA GLN A 24 -12.21 4.62 -3.32
C GLN A 24 -12.28 4.36 -4.83
N HIS A 25 -11.53 3.39 -5.34
CA HIS A 25 -11.50 2.99 -6.74
C HIS A 25 -12.27 1.69 -7.04
N ASP A 26 -13.11 1.23 -6.10
CA ASP A 26 -13.86 -0.04 -6.17
C ASP A 26 -12.94 -1.27 -6.26
N ILE A 27 -11.78 -1.21 -5.60
CA ILE A 27 -10.82 -2.32 -5.49
C ILE A 27 -10.80 -2.77 -4.04
N THR A 28 -11.03 -4.05 -3.81
CA THR A 28 -10.92 -4.66 -2.48
C THR A 28 -10.19 -5.98 -2.60
N PHE A 29 -9.24 -6.22 -1.70
CA PHE A 29 -8.55 -7.50 -1.55
C PHE A 29 -8.98 -8.15 -0.24
N LYS A 30 -9.02 -9.49 -0.19
CA LYS A 30 -9.37 -10.20 1.05
C LYS A 30 -8.30 -10.07 2.14
N TYR A 31 -7.05 -9.97 1.73
CA TYR A 31 -5.91 -9.80 2.60
C TYR A 31 -5.09 -8.62 2.12
N VAL A 32 -4.84 -7.70 3.04
CA VAL A 32 -3.92 -6.57 2.86
C VAL A 32 -3.03 -6.50 4.09
N ASP A 33 -1.75 -6.24 3.87
CA ASP A 33 -0.78 -6.09 4.93
C ASP A 33 0.36 -5.19 4.47
N MET A 34 1.10 -4.60 5.42
CA MET A 34 2.24 -3.78 5.09
C MET A 34 3.38 -4.08 6.04
N THR A 35 4.51 -4.49 5.47
CA THR A 35 5.72 -4.83 6.22
C THR A 35 6.86 -3.92 5.85
N GLU A 36 7.88 -3.88 6.69
CA GLU A 36 9.10 -3.15 6.40
C GLU A 36 10.32 -4.00 6.72
N ASP A 37 11.29 -3.98 5.81
CA ASP A 37 12.60 -4.61 5.96
C ASP A 37 13.68 -3.67 5.43
N ASN A 38 14.64 -3.29 6.27
CA ASN A 38 15.80 -2.47 5.92
C ASN A 38 15.49 -1.12 5.22
N GLY A 39 14.36 -0.51 5.55
CA GLY A 39 13.85 0.74 4.99
C GLY A 39 13.01 0.56 3.72
N ILE A 40 12.80 -0.68 3.27
CA ILE A 40 11.90 -1.02 2.17
C ILE A 40 10.56 -1.41 2.76
N ILE A 41 9.53 -0.68 2.37
CA ILE A 41 8.14 -0.94 2.76
C ILE A 41 7.50 -1.79 1.67
N SER A 42 6.91 -2.91 2.06
CA SER A 42 6.24 -3.86 1.17
C SER A 42 4.75 -3.86 1.48
N PHE A 43 3.94 -3.35 0.55
CA PHE A 43 2.49 -3.44 0.61
C PHE A 43 2.02 -4.73 -0.03
N ILE A 44 1.54 -5.68 0.77
CA ILE A 44 1.09 -7.00 0.35
C ILE A 44 -0.43 -6.99 0.18
N PHE A 45 -0.92 -7.52 -0.93
CA PHE A 45 -2.35 -7.62 -1.22
C PHE A 45 -2.69 -8.89 -2.00
N CYS A 46 -3.78 -9.57 -1.61
CA CYS A 46 -4.31 -10.70 -2.35
C CYS A 46 -5.76 -11.09 -2.02
N ASN A 47 -6.38 -11.81 -2.97
CA ASN A 47 -7.63 -12.55 -2.77
C ASN A 47 -7.40 -14.02 -2.40
N ASP A 48 -6.20 -14.52 -2.68
CA ASP A 48 -5.76 -15.89 -2.49
C ASP A 48 -4.33 -15.86 -1.91
N PRO A 49 -4.09 -16.42 -0.71
CA PRO A 49 -2.77 -16.41 -0.08
C PRO A 49 -1.66 -17.04 -0.92
N GLU A 50 -1.98 -18.03 -1.77
CA GLU A 50 -0.98 -18.68 -2.64
C GLU A 50 -0.54 -17.76 -3.80
N LYS A 51 -1.28 -16.68 -4.04
CA LYS A 51 -1.02 -15.68 -5.08
C LYS A 51 -0.78 -14.30 -4.50
N ALA A 52 -0.26 -14.24 -3.27
CA ALA A 52 0.16 -13.00 -2.63
C ALA A 52 1.05 -12.17 -3.55
N ARG A 53 0.77 -10.87 -3.64
CA ARG A 53 1.57 -9.91 -4.40
C ARG A 53 1.96 -8.78 -3.48
N SER A 54 3.08 -8.15 -3.79
CA SER A 54 3.54 -6.97 -3.08
C SER A 54 3.94 -5.86 -4.04
N VAL A 55 3.85 -4.63 -3.55
CA VAL A 55 4.51 -3.46 -4.12
C VAL A 55 5.53 -2.98 -3.09
N GLU A 56 6.78 -2.89 -3.52
CA GLU A 56 7.90 -2.48 -2.68
C GLU A 56 8.24 -1.02 -2.96
N LEU A 57 8.51 -0.25 -1.91
CA LEU A 57 8.87 1.16 -2.01
C LEU A 57 9.90 1.55 -0.95
N GLU A 58 10.80 2.48 -1.30
CA GLU A 58 11.82 2.99 -0.37
C GLU A 58 11.19 4.00 0.62
N GLY A 59 10.91 3.56 1.85
CA GLY A 59 10.19 4.36 2.85
C GLY A 59 10.84 5.71 3.16
N LYS A 60 12.18 5.82 3.01
CA LYS A 60 12.92 7.06 3.29
C LYS A 60 12.55 8.21 2.35
N GLN A 61 12.15 7.90 1.11
CA GLN A 61 11.80 8.91 0.12
C GLN A 61 10.49 9.63 0.46
N PHE A 62 9.66 9.01 1.30
CA PHE A 62 8.32 9.49 1.62
C PHE A 62 8.23 10.18 2.99
N ILE A 63 9.35 10.28 3.73
CA ILE A 63 9.38 10.94 5.03
C ILE A 63 9.01 12.43 4.88
N GLY A 64 7.99 12.86 5.61
CA GLY A 64 7.45 14.21 5.60
C GLY A 64 6.30 14.44 4.62
N LEU A 65 5.99 13.46 3.76
CA LEU A 65 4.86 13.49 2.85
C LEU A 65 3.58 13.00 3.53
N ASP A 66 2.43 13.32 2.93
CA ASP A 66 1.14 12.84 3.43
C ASP A 66 0.87 11.40 2.98
N THR A 67 0.38 10.55 3.89
CA THR A 67 0.04 9.14 3.67
C THR A 67 -0.95 8.96 2.54
N ASP A 68 -1.95 9.84 2.42
CA ASP A 68 -2.93 9.79 1.32
C ASP A 68 -2.29 10.17 -0.02
N TYR A 69 -1.34 11.10 0.01
CA TYR A 69 -0.57 11.47 -1.18
C TYR A 69 0.32 10.32 -1.64
N ILE A 70 1.05 9.69 -0.71
CA ILE A 70 1.91 8.53 -1.01
C ILE A 70 1.08 7.38 -1.61
N ALA A 71 -0.07 7.07 -0.98
CA ALA A 71 -0.96 6.03 -1.49
C ALA A 71 -1.38 6.29 -2.94
N LYS A 72 -1.76 7.52 -3.28
CA LYS A 72 -2.13 7.88 -4.65
C LYS A 72 -0.94 7.78 -5.61
N GLU A 73 0.20 8.36 -5.24
CA GLU A 73 1.39 8.36 -6.10
C GLU A 73 1.84 6.94 -6.47
N ILE A 74 1.76 6.00 -5.52
CA ILE A 74 2.15 4.61 -5.72
C ILE A 74 1.05 3.78 -6.40
N LEU A 75 -0.22 3.94 -5.98
CA LEU A 75 -1.31 3.07 -6.45
C LEU A 75 -1.92 3.55 -7.77
N GLU A 76 -2.09 4.86 -8.00
CA GLU A 76 -2.73 5.39 -9.22
C GLU A 76 -2.12 4.86 -10.52
N PRO A 77 -0.78 4.80 -10.69
CA PRO A 77 -0.15 4.25 -11.90
C PRO A 77 -0.44 2.77 -12.13
N ILE A 78 -0.75 2.01 -11.07
CA ILE A 78 -0.98 0.57 -11.12
C ILE A 78 -2.44 0.16 -10.93
N LEU A 79 -3.36 1.11 -10.68
CA LEU A 79 -4.81 0.86 -10.52
C LEU A 79 -5.39 -0.04 -11.62
N PRO A 80 -5.08 0.14 -12.93
CA PRO A 80 -5.63 -0.73 -13.96
C PRO A 80 -5.26 -2.20 -13.74
N ARG A 81 -4.01 -2.47 -13.34
CA ARG A 81 -3.53 -3.83 -13.04
C ARG A 81 -4.17 -4.38 -11.77
N LEU A 82 -4.27 -3.56 -10.73
CA LEU A 82 -4.92 -3.93 -9.47
C LEU A 82 -6.39 -4.30 -9.66
N LYS A 83 -7.13 -3.57 -10.52
CA LYS A 83 -8.51 -3.91 -10.89
C LYS A 83 -8.63 -5.28 -11.56
N GLU A 84 -7.70 -5.62 -12.45
CA GLU A 84 -7.69 -6.94 -13.07
C GLU A 84 -7.38 -8.06 -12.07
N TYR A 85 -6.55 -7.78 -11.06
CA TYR A 85 -6.24 -8.74 -10.00
C TYR A 85 -7.37 -8.91 -9.00
N ALA A 86 -8.05 -7.85 -8.61
CA ALA A 86 -9.16 -7.93 -7.66
C ALA A 86 -10.40 -8.65 -8.22
N LYS A 87 -10.56 -8.70 -9.55
CA LYS A 87 -11.64 -9.45 -10.23
C LYS A 87 -11.43 -10.97 -10.26
N LYS A 88 -10.20 -11.44 -10.00
CA LYS A 88 -9.83 -12.86 -10.03
C LYS A 88 -9.81 -13.44 -8.62
#